data_AF-A0A4P9C4G3-F1
#
_entry.id   AF-A0A4P9C4G3-F1
#
_cell.length_a   1.000
_cell.length_b   1.000
_cell.length_c   1.000
_cell.angle_alpha   90.00
_cell.angle_beta   90.00
_cell.angle_gamma   90.00
#
_symmetry.space_group_name_H-M   'P 1'
#
loop_
_entity.id
_entity.type
_entity.pdbx_description
1 polymer ?
#
loop_
_entity_poly.entity_id
_entity_poly.type
_entity_poly.pdbx_seq_one_letter_code
_entity_poly.pdbx_strand_id
1 'polypeptide(L)' 'MSKDTGFTDQAKGEVKDRVGGATGDKGLQAEGMMDKAAGKIKEKANDVKEKAKDVADDVKDRMNK' A
#
# COMPACT_ATOMS: atom_id res chain seq x y z
N MET A 1 8.60 13.79 -7.24
CA MET A 1 7.78 13.74 -6.01
C MET A 1 6.98 12.44 -6.06
N SER A 2 6.76 11.76 -4.93
CA SER A 2 5.76 10.68 -4.76
C SER A 2 6.25 9.22 -4.84
N LYS A 3 7.26 8.83 -4.03
CA LYS A 3 7.45 7.42 -3.65
C LYS A 3 7.08 7.13 -2.19
N ASP A 4 6.62 8.15 -1.46
CA ASP A 4 6.48 8.09 -0.01
C ASP A 4 5.06 7.83 0.50
N THR A 5 4.03 7.87 -0.36
CA THR A 5 2.62 7.82 0.08
C THR A 5 2.27 6.49 0.79
N GLY A 6 2.74 5.35 0.29
CA GLY A 6 2.42 4.04 0.88
C GLY A 6 2.89 3.88 2.34
N PHE A 7 4.13 4.30 2.63
CA PHE A 7 4.68 4.21 3.98
C PHE A 7 4.05 5.25 4.91
N THR A 8 3.81 6.47 4.42
CA THR A 8 3.16 7.52 5.20
C THR A 8 1.71 7.21 5.54
N ASP A 9 0.94 6.64 4.61
CA ASP A 9 -0.46 6.25 4.84
C ASP A 9 -0.56 5.09 5.84
N GLN A 10 0.35 4.12 5.75
CA GLN A 10 0.40 3.00 6.69
C GLN A 10 0.76 3.46 8.11
N ALA A 11 1.76 4.34 8.26
CA ALA A 11 2.12 4.93 9.54
C ALA A 11 1.00 5.80 10.12
N LYS A 12 0.34 6.61 9.29
CA LYS A 12 -0.79 7.46 9.70
C LYS A 12 -1.98 6.62 10.15
N GLY A 13 -2.25 5.52 9.45
CA GLY A 13 -3.28 4.55 9.83
C GLY A 13 -2.97 3.86 11.16
N GLU A 14 -1.70 3.54 11.42
CA GLU A 14 -1.26 2.97 12.72
C GLU A 14 -1.45 3.93 13.89
N VAL A 15 -1.15 5.22 13.67
CA VAL A 15 -1.36 6.26 14.67
C VAL A 15 -2.85 6.48 14.94
N LYS A 16 -3.68 6.61 13.90
CA LYS A 16 -5.14 6.78 14.07
C LYS A 16 -5.79 5.58 14.79
N ASP A 17 -5.36 4.36 14.46
CA ASP A 17 -5.84 3.13 15.08
C ASP A 17 -5.47 3.06 16.58
N ARG A 18 -4.21 3.35 16.93
CA ARG A 18 -3.78 3.40 18.33
C ARG A 18 -4.44 4.53 19.12
N VAL A 19 -4.50 5.73 18.54
CA VAL A 19 -5.11 6.89 19.19
C VAL A 19 -6.60 6.64 19.37
N GLY A 20 -7.33 6.24 18.33
CA GLY A 20 -8.77 5.94 18.42
C GLY A 20 -9.09 4.82 19.41
N GLY A 21 -8.29 3.75 19.45
CA GLY A 21 -8.43 2.71 20.47
C GLY A 21 -8.15 3.21 21.89
N ALA A 22 -7.19 4.13 22.07
CA ALA A 22 -6.82 4.68 23.36
C ALA A 22 -7.80 5.74 23.90
N THR A 23 -8.36 6.60 23.04
CA THR A 23 -9.38 7.59 23.41
C THR A 23 -10.81 7.06 23.34
N GLY A 24 -11.02 5.84 22.85
CA GLY A 24 -12.36 5.26 22.64
C GLY A 24 -13.09 5.83 21.42
N ASP A 25 -12.36 6.52 20.54
CA ASP A 25 -12.90 7.13 19.33
C ASP A 25 -12.95 6.11 18.18
N LYS A 26 -14.14 5.53 17.98
CA LYS A 26 -14.39 4.50 16.95
C LYS A 26 -14.17 5.03 15.53
N GLY A 27 -14.31 6.33 15.30
CA GLY A 27 -14.11 6.94 13.98
C GLY A 27 -12.63 6.90 13.59
N LEU A 28 -11.76 7.38 14.49
CA LEU A 28 -10.31 7.32 14.32
C LEU A 28 -9.80 5.88 14.15
N GLN A 29 -10.33 4.93 14.93
CA GLN A 29 -9.94 3.53 14.81
C GLN A 29 -10.32 2.95 13.43
N ALA A 30 -11.54 3.20 12.97
CA ALA A 30 -12.03 2.72 11.68
C ALA A 30 -11.25 3.32 10.49
N GLU A 31 -10.97 4.64 10.52
CA GLU A 31 -10.12 5.29 9.53
C GLU A 31 -8.72 4.68 9.52
N GLY A 32 -8.12 4.45 10.68
CA GLY A 32 -6.80 3.86 10.80
C GLY A 32 -6.71 2.45 10.22
N MET A 33 -7.73 1.62 10.44
CA MET A 33 -7.85 0.30 9.82
C MET A 33 -8.04 0.37 8.30
N MET A 34 -8.89 1.27 7.81
CA MET A 34 -9.12 1.42 6.37
C MET A 34 -7.87 1.92 5.64
N ASP A 35 -7.15 2.90 6.20
CA ASP A 35 -5.88 3.41 5.65
C ASP A 35 -4.84 2.28 5.55
N LYS A 36 -4.68 1.45 6.60
CA LYS A 36 -3.78 0.27 6.57
C LYS A 36 -4.20 -0.75 5.51
N ALA A 37 -5.49 -1.03 5.40
CA ALA A 37 -6.00 -2.02 4.44
C ALA A 37 -5.78 -1.55 2.99
N ALA A 38 -6.10 -0.28 2.70
CA ALA A 38 -5.88 0.32 1.40
C ALA A 38 -4.39 0.34 1.03
N GLY A 39 -3.51 0.69 1.98
CA GLY A 39 -2.06 0.66 1.81
C GLY A 39 -1.55 -0.73 1.42
N LYS A 40 -1.93 -1.77 2.18
CA LYS A 40 -1.53 -3.16 1.91
C LYS A 40 -2.04 -3.69 0.57
N ILE A 41 -3.27 -3.34 0.19
CA ILE A 41 -3.85 -3.73 -1.11
C ILE A 41 -3.05 -3.08 -2.24
N LYS A 42 -2.73 -1.79 -2.09
CA LYS A 42 -1.99 -1.02 -3.10
C LYS A 42 -0.56 -1.52 -3.26
N GLU A 43 0.12 -1.87 -2.15
CA GLU A 43 1.45 -2.49 -2.18
C GLU A 43 1.42 -3.83 -2.92
N LYS A 44 0.52 -4.75 -2.53
CA LYS A 44 0.41 -6.07 -3.19
C LYS A 44 0.06 -5.96 -4.67
N ALA A 45 -0.83 -5.04 -5.03
CA ALA A 45 -1.19 -4.80 -6.42
C ALA A 45 -0.01 -4.25 -7.22
N ASN A 46 0.83 -3.40 -6.63
CA ASN A 46 2.03 -2.88 -7.27
C ASN A 46 3.07 -3.98 -7.48
N ASP A 47 3.32 -4.81 -6.45
CA ASP A 47 4.29 -5.91 -6.50
C ASP A 47 3.96 -6.93 -7.61
N VAL A 48 2.67 -7.27 -7.75
CA VAL A 48 2.18 -8.15 -8.84
C VAL A 48 2.31 -7.47 -10.20
N LYS A 49 1.97 -6.17 -10.31
CA LYS A 49 2.11 -5.43 -11.58
C LYS A 49 3.56 -5.30 -12.01
N GLU A 50 4.46 -5.07 -11.07
CA GLU A 50 5.89 -4.92 -11.33
C GLU A 50 6.48 -6.25 -11.80
N LYS A 51 6.21 -7.35 -11.09
CA LYS A 51 6.61 -8.70 -11.53
C LYS A 51 6.06 -9.08 -12.91
N ALA A 52 4.80 -8.74 -13.19
CA ALA A 52 4.19 -9.02 -14.49
C ALA A 52 4.82 -8.19 -15.61
N LYS A 53 5.16 -6.93 -15.33
CA LYS A 53 5.90 -6.08 -16.29
C LYS A 53 7.30 -6.62 -16.55
N ASP A 54 8.02 -7.01 -15.50
CA ASP A 54 9.38 -7.55 -15.59
C ASP A 54 9.41 -8.80 -16.49
N VAL A 55 8.48 -9.74 -16.27
CA VAL A 55 8.35 -10.94 -17.10
C VAL A 55 7.95 -10.61 -18.54
N ALA A 56 7.04 -9.66 -18.74
CA ALA A 56 6.62 -9.25 -20.08
C ALA A 56 7.75 -8.56 -20.86
N ASP A 57 8.58 -7.76 -20.18
CA ASP A 57 9.75 -7.10 -20.76
C ASP A 57 10.83 -8.14 -21.13
N ASP A 58 11.13 -9.12 -20.25
CA ASP A 58 12.09 -10.20 -20.52
C ASP A 58 11.67 -11.05 -21.73
N VAL A 59 10.37 -11.35 -21.85
CA VAL A 59 9.81 -12.08 -23.01
C VAL A 59 9.91 -11.24 -24.29
N LYS A 60 9.61 -9.94 -24.21
CA LYS A 60 9.67 -9.05 -25.36
C LYS A 60 11.10 -8.83 -25.86
N ASP A 61 12.06 -8.69 -24.95
CA ASP A 61 13.48 -8.54 -25.28
C ASP A 61 14.02 -9.81 -25.97
N ARG A 62 13.64 -10.99 -25.49
CA ARG A 62 14.00 -12.26 -26.14
C ARG A 62 13.34 -12.52 -27.49
N MET A 63 12.15 -11.96 -27.75
CA MET A 63 11.48 -12.09 -29.05
C MET A 63 11.99 -11.09 -30.09
N ASN A 64 12.69 -10.03 -29.68
CA ASN A 64 13.19 -8.98 -30.55
C ASN A 64 14.70 -9.09 -30.86
N LYS A 65 15.33 -10.21 -30.48
CA LYS A 65 16.73 -10.56 -30.75
C LYS A 65 16.80 -11.82 -31.60
#